data_AF-A0A317ITR8-F1
#
_entry.id   AF-A0A317ITR8-F1
#
_cell.length_a   1.000
_cell.length_b   1.000
_cell.length_c   1.000
_cell.angle_alpha   90.00
_cell.angle_beta   90.00
_cell.angle_gamma   90.00
#
_symmetry.space_group_name_H-M   'P 1'
#
loop_
_entity.id
_entity.type
_entity.pdbx_description
1 polymer ?
#
loop_
_entity_poly.entity_id
_entity_poly.type
_entity_poly.pdbx_seq_one_letter_code
_entity_poly.pdbx_strand_id
1 'polypeptide(L)'
;MLDPASGPFLFDTSAESRLARYEEIAVREWFRGYLSHHIIHVSAVTVIERIRGYALLWRRAAEPRREQIERARIAYLGTLGHVWPLDAAMGAVAGEIMALVPQAPTPPRRTHQMAEPRQERLVRWRFDCMIAATALVAGMRLIHNNAADFEAIRSAIERSPQRFPGLGPLELVRVEALA
;
A
#
# COMPACT_ATOMS: atom_id res chain seq x y z
N MET A 1 -14.68 -14.22 0.44
CA MET A 1 -14.07 -14.23 -0.90
C MET A 1 -14.65 -13.17 -1.81
N LEU A 2 -13.86 -12.13 -2.07
CA LEU A 2 -14.13 -11.11 -3.09
C LEU A 2 -14.05 -11.74 -4.49
N ASP A 3 -14.85 -11.27 -5.46
CA ASP A 3 -14.72 -11.72 -6.85
C ASP A 3 -13.45 -11.12 -7.50
N PRO A 4 -12.50 -11.93 -8.03
CA PRO A 4 -11.32 -11.42 -8.71
C PRO A 4 -11.63 -10.52 -9.92
N ALA A 5 -12.80 -10.67 -10.56
CA ALA A 5 -13.22 -9.83 -11.66
C ALA A 5 -13.70 -8.43 -11.24
N SER A 6 -13.99 -8.21 -9.95
CA SER A 6 -14.55 -6.95 -9.43
C SER A 6 -13.57 -5.78 -9.28
N GLY A 7 -12.35 -5.92 -9.81
CA GLY A 7 -11.36 -4.85 -9.91
C GLY A 7 -11.68 -3.80 -10.99
N PRO A 8 -10.73 -2.90 -11.32
CA PRO A 8 -9.33 -2.90 -10.89
C PRO A 8 -9.12 -2.44 -9.43
N PHE A 9 -8.02 -2.92 -8.82
CA PHE A 9 -7.64 -2.58 -7.45
C PHE A 9 -6.30 -1.85 -7.39
N LEU A 10 -6.16 -0.91 -6.46
CA LEU A 10 -4.85 -0.38 -6.06
C LEU A 10 -4.29 -1.24 -4.92
N PHE A 11 -3.05 -1.70 -5.05
CA PHE A 11 -2.37 -2.50 -4.02
C PHE A 11 -1.43 -1.64 -3.18
N ASP A 12 -1.66 -1.62 -1.87
CA ASP A 12 -0.75 -1.04 -0.89
C ASP A 12 0.53 -1.90 -0.72
N THR A 13 1.61 -1.28 -0.25
CA THR A 13 2.88 -1.94 0.10
C THR A 13 2.68 -3.07 1.10
N SER A 14 1.79 -2.88 2.09
CA SER A 14 1.51 -3.92 3.08
C SER A 14 0.76 -5.12 2.47
N ALA A 15 -0.05 -4.89 1.44
CA ALA A 15 -0.71 -5.95 0.68
C ALA A 15 0.29 -6.71 -0.19
N GLU A 16 1.11 -6.03 -0.98
CA GLU A 16 2.15 -6.69 -1.80
C GLU A 16 3.08 -7.55 -0.94
N SER A 17 3.50 -7.02 0.22
CA SER A 17 4.38 -7.73 1.15
C SER A 17 3.70 -8.95 1.79
N ARG A 18 2.37 -8.89 1.98
CA ARG A 18 1.58 -9.97 2.56
C ARG A 18 1.31 -11.04 1.50
N LEU A 19 0.91 -10.67 0.29
CA LEU A 19 0.71 -11.57 -0.86
C LEU A 19 1.99 -12.33 -1.23
N ALA A 20 3.15 -11.67 -1.21
CA ALA A 20 4.45 -12.32 -1.46
C ALA A 20 4.83 -13.38 -0.42
N ARG A 21 4.17 -13.41 0.75
CA ARG A 21 4.41 -14.36 1.85
C ARG A 21 3.20 -15.27 2.11
N TYR A 22 2.11 -15.11 1.36
CA TYR A 22 0.87 -15.82 1.64
C TYR A 22 0.96 -17.23 1.07
N GLU A 23 0.83 -18.22 1.95
CA GLU A 23 0.90 -19.63 1.58
C GLU A 23 -0.48 -20.24 1.32
N GLU A 24 -1.56 -19.59 1.77
CA GLU A 24 -2.92 -20.08 1.57
C GLU A 24 -3.29 -20.15 0.09
N ILE A 25 -3.76 -21.33 -0.32
CA ILE A 25 -4.07 -21.65 -1.71
C ILE A 25 -5.17 -20.71 -2.24
N ALA A 26 -6.20 -20.43 -1.46
CA ALA A 26 -7.32 -19.59 -1.86
C ALA A 26 -6.89 -18.17 -2.28
N VAL A 27 -6.01 -17.51 -1.52
CA VAL A 27 -5.51 -16.17 -1.86
C VAL A 27 -4.65 -16.21 -3.13
N ARG A 28 -3.87 -17.28 -3.33
CA ARG A 28 -3.06 -17.45 -4.55
C ARG A 28 -3.92 -17.70 -5.78
N GLU A 29 -4.97 -18.49 -5.65
CA GLU A 29 -5.95 -18.73 -6.71
C GLU A 29 -6.73 -17.47 -7.04
N TRP A 30 -7.18 -16.73 -6.02
CA TRP A 30 -7.80 -15.43 -6.19
C TRP A 30 -6.89 -14.48 -6.95
N PHE A 31 -5.62 -14.36 -6.55
CA PHE A 31 -4.68 -13.45 -7.21
C PHE A 31 -4.38 -13.88 -8.65
N ARG A 32 -4.29 -15.18 -8.92
CA ARG A 32 -4.18 -15.70 -10.29
C ARG A 32 -5.41 -15.35 -11.13
N GLY A 33 -6.61 -15.51 -10.57
CA GLY A 33 -7.86 -15.12 -11.22
C GLY A 33 -7.95 -13.60 -11.46
N TYR A 34 -7.48 -12.81 -10.51
CA TYR A 34 -7.42 -11.35 -10.68
C TYR A 34 -6.52 -10.98 -11.85
N LEU A 35 -5.32 -11.59 -11.93
CA LEU A 35 -4.36 -11.34 -13.00
C LEU A 35 -4.82 -11.83 -14.39
N SER A 36 -5.84 -12.70 -14.48
CA SER A 36 -6.45 -13.04 -15.78
C SER A 36 -7.43 -11.99 -16.29
N HIS A 37 -7.86 -11.04 -15.43
CA HIS A 37 -8.80 -9.98 -15.79
C HIS A 37 -8.18 -8.59 -15.75
N HIS A 38 -7.20 -8.37 -14.88
CA HIS A 38 -6.72 -7.06 -14.51
C HIS A 38 -5.20 -7.03 -14.40
N ILE A 39 -4.62 -5.88 -14.70
CA ILE A 39 -3.22 -5.59 -14.34
C ILE A 39 -3.13 -5.17 -12.87
N ILE A 40 -1.93 -5.26 -12.30
CA ILE A 40 -1.66 -4.72 -10.96
C ILE A 40 -1.59 -3.19 -11.06
N HIS A 41 -2.33 -2.47 -10.21
CA HIS A 41 -2.15 -1.03 -10.03
C HIS A 41 -1.49 -0.76 -8.68
N VAL A 42 -0.45 0.07 -8.67
CA VAL A 42 0.23 0.55 -7.46
C VAL A 42 0.46 2.05 -7.53
N SER A 43 0.62 2.69 -6.38
CA SER A 43 1.12 4.07 -6.31
C SER A 43 2.63 4.08 -6.53
N ALA A 44 3.17 5.16 -7.11
CA ALA A 44 4.61 5.40 -7.13
C ALA A 44 5.22 5.38 -5.71
N VAL A 45 4.43 5.73 -4.69
CA VAL A 45 4.84 5.67 -3.28
C VAL A 45 5.05 4.21 -2.82
N THR A 46 4.21 3.29 -3.26
CA THR A 46 4.39 1.85 -3.03
C THR A 46 5.71 1.37 -3.61
N VAL A 47 6.03 1.78 -4.84
CA VAL A 47 7.31 1.45 -5.48
C VAL A 47 8.49 2.03 -4.69
N ILE A 48 8.39 3.28 -4.21
CA ILE A 48 9.41 3.90 -3.35
C ILE A 48 9.63 3.05 -2.08
N GLU A 49 8.56 2.63 -1.40
CA GLU A 49 8.67 1.80 -0.21
C GLU A 49 9.31 0.45 -0.47
N ARG A 50 8.94 -0.22 -1.57
CA ARG A 50 9.51 -1.51 -1.97
C ARG A 50 10.99 -1.39 -2.31
N ILE A 51 11.39 -0.40 -3.10
CA ILE A 51 12.79 -0.16 -3.44
C ILE A 51 13.62 0.20 -2.21
N ARG A 52 13.10 1.06 -1.32
CA ARG A 52 13.73 1.34 -0.02
C ARG A 52 13.90 0.06 0.81
N GLY A 53 12.89 -0.80 0.83
CA GLY A 53 12.94 -2.10 1.52
C GLY A 53 14.07 -2.99 1.00
N TYR A 54 14.19 -3.16 -0.32
CA TYR A 54 15.28 -3.91 -0.93
C TYR A 54 16.65 -3.31 -0.59
N ALA A 55 16.80 -1.98 -0.68
CA ALA A 55 18.07 -1.30 -0.37
C ALA A 55 18.50 -1.50 1.10
N LEU A 56 17.56 -1.42 2.04
CA LEU A 56 17.83 -1.66 3.46
C LEU A 56 18.21 -3.11 3.75
N LEU A 57 17.55 -4.07 3.09
CA LEU A 57 17.91 -5.49 3.19
C LEU A 57 19.31 -5.73 2.62
N TRP A 58 19.60 -5.19 1.44
CA TRP A 58 20.89 -5.33 0.77
C TRP A 58 22.03 -4.80 1.64
N ARG A 59 21.86 -3.59 2.22
CA ARG A 59 22.85 -2.95 3.09
C ARG A 59 23.23 -3.79 4.31
N ARG A 60 22.28 -4.58 4.83
CA ARG A 60 22.46 -5.43 6.03
C ARG A 60 22.88 -6.86 5.70
N ALA A 61 22.83 -7.27 4.44
CA ALA A 61 23.09 -8.64 4.01
C ALA A 61 24.59 -8.90 3.79
N ALA A 62 25.00 -10.14 4.07
CA ALA A 62 26.29 -10.70 3.63
C ALA A 62 26.30 -10.93 2.11
N GLU A 63 27.48 -11.00 1.50
CA GLU A 63 27.64 -11.02 0.03
C GLU A 63 26.77 -12.06 -0.71
N PRO A 64 26.70 -13.34 -0.31
CA PRO A 64 25.88 -14.32 -1.03
C PRO A 64 24.38 -13.97 -1.08
N ARG A 65 23.91 -13.20 -0.09
CA ARG A 65 22.51 -12.79 0.02
C ARG A 65 22.23 -11.47 -0.69
N ARG A 66 23.24 -10.64 -0.94
CA ARG A 66 23.10 -9.36 -1.68
C ARG A 66 22.63 -9.59 -3.10
N GLU A 67 23.22 -10.56 -3.80
CA GLU A 67 22.84 -10.91 -5.17
C GLU A 67 21.40 -11.44 -5.26
N GLN A 68 20.96 -12.22 -4.27
CA GLN A 68 19.56 -12.69 -4.20
C GLN A 68 18.57 -11.54 -4.01
N ILE A 69 18.90 -10.58 -3.15
CA ILE A 69 18.06 -9.39 -2.90
C ILE A 69 17.97 -8.53 -4.15
N GLU A 70 19.08 -8.35 -4.86
CA GLU A 70 19.12 -7.55 -6.09
C GLU A 70 18.32 -8.20 -7.23
N ARG A 71 18.44 -9.53 -7.40
CA ARG A 71 17.58 -10.27 -8.33
C ARG A 71 16.10 -10.11 -7.99
N ALA A 72 15.73 -10.17 -6.71
CA ALA A 72 14.36 -9.95 -6.29
C ALA A 72 13.87 -8.50 -6.53
N ARG A 73 14.75 -7.50 -6.40
CA ARG A 73 14.46 -6.09 -6.72
C ARG A 73 14.20 -5.90 -8.21
N ILE A 74 15.06 -6.46 -9.06
CA ILE A 74 14.92 -6.40 -10.52
C ILE A 74 13.66 -7.13 -10.96
N ALA A 75 13.40 -8.33 -10.42
CA ALA A 75 12.19 -9.08 -10.71
C ALA A 75 10.92 -8.28 -10.34
N TYR A 76 10.89 -7.67 -9.15
CA TYR A 76 9.78 -6.80 -8.74
C TYR A 76 9.53 -5.69 -9.76
N LEU A 77 10.58 -4.93 -10.14
CA LEU A 77 10.47 -3.85 -11.13
C LEU A 77 10.00 -4.35 -12.51
N GLY A 78 10.44 -5.53 -12.92
CA GLY A 78 10.03 -6.15 -14.19
C GLY A 78 8.59 -6.69 -14.19
N THR A 79 7.96 -6.83 -13.01
CA THR A 79 6.59 -7.32 -12.85
C THR A 79 5.56 -6.24 -12.52
N LEU A 80 5.98 -4.98 -12.45
CA LEU A 80 5.06 -3.87 -12.19
C LEU A 80 4.03 -3.78 -13.32
N GLY A 81 2.75 -3.64 -12.95
CA GLY A 81 1.68 -3.28 -13.88
C GLY A 81 1.64 -1.77 -14.09
N HIS A 82 0.51 -1.14 -13.79
CA HIS A 82 0.38 0.32 -13.87
C HIS A 82 0.85 0.99 -12.57
N VAL A 83 1.79 1.93 -12.69
CA VAL A 83 2.26 2.76 -11.58
C VAL A 83 1.65 4.15 -11.70
N TRP A 84 0.81 4.51 -10.74
CA TRP A 84 0.19 5.82 -10.66
C TRP A 84 1.20 6.87 -10.13
N PRO A 85 1.46 7.97 -10.85
CA PRO A 85 2.38 9.01 -10.41
C PRO A 85 1.74 9.85 -9.29
N LEU A 86 2.57 10.46 -8.42
CA LEU A 86 2.09 11.45 -7.46
C LEU A 86 1.98 12.82 -8.14
N ASP A 87 0.82 13.13 -8.71
CA ASP A 87 0.54 14.39 -9.39
C ASP A 87 -0.09 15.45 -8.45
N ALA A 88 -0.51 16.58 -9.02
CA ALA A 88 -1.11 17.68 -8.28
C ALA A 88 -2.41 17.28 -7.56
N ALA A 89 -3.26 16.45 -8.19
CA ALA A 89 -4.52 16.04 -7.60
C ALA A 89 -4.27 15.11 -6.40
N MET A 90 -3.38 14.13 -6.56
CA MET A 90 -3.00 13.23 -5.47
C MET A 90 -2.29 13.97 -4.34
N GLY A 91 -1.41 14.92 -4.68
CA GLY A 91 -0.71 15.76 -3.70
C GLY A 91 -1.68 16.62 -2.87
N ALA A 92 -2.67 17.24 -3.51
CA ALA A 92 -3.69 18.03 -2.83
C ALA A 92 -4.51 17.16 -1.85
N VAL A 93 -5.03 16.02 -2.32
CA VAL A 93 -5.83 15.10 -1.49
C VAL A 93 -4.99 14.52 -0.34
N ALA A 94 -3.74 14.14 -0.60
CA ALA A 94 -2.84 13.65 0.46
C ALA A 94 -2.59 14.72 1.52
N GLY A 95 -2.40 15.99 1.11
CA GLY A 95 -2.25 17.12 2.02
C GLY A 95 -3.49 17.34 2.90
N GLU A 96 -4.68 17.25 2.33
CA GLU A 96 -5.95 17.35 3.06
C GLU A 96 -6.11 16.21 4.09
N ILE A 97 -5.79 14.96 3.71
CA ILE A 97 -5.77 13.81 4.62
C ILE A 97 -4.78 14.05 5.77
N MET A 98 -3.55 14.48 5.47
CA MET A 98 -2.53 14.76 6.49
C MET A 98 -2.91 15.93 7.39
N ALA A 99 -3.69 16.90 6.91
CA ALA A 99 -4.20 17.99 7.73
C ALA A 99 -5.29 17.51 8.70
N LEU A 100 -6.16 16.60 8.27
CA LEU A 100 -7.20 16.00 9.13
C LEU A 100 -6.63 15.01 10.14
N VAL A 101 -5.60 14.26 9.75
CA VAL A 101 -4.97 13.21 10.56
C VAL A 101 -3.45 13.40 10.56
N PRO A 102 -2.94 14.39 11.32
CA PRO A 102 -1.53 14.81 11.26
C PRO A 102 -0.55 13.81 11.87
N GLN A 103 -1.05 12.89 12.69
CA GLN A 103 -0.24 11.87 13.36
C GLN A 103 -0.70 10.48 12.97
N ALA A 104 0.26 9.56 12.97
CA ALA A 104 0.03 8.14 12.87
C ALA A 104 -1.02 7.67 13.91
N PRO A 105 -2.16 7.08 13.49
CA PRO A 105 -3.18 6.57 14.40
C PRO A 105 -2.65 5.42 15.27
N THR A 106 -1.78 4.59 14.71
CA THR A 106 -1.17 3.46 15.41
C THR A 106 0.26 3.74 15.89
N PRO A 107 0.66 3.19 17.06
CA PRO A 107 2.01 3.35 17.58
C PRO A 107 3.06 2.67 16.68
N PRO A 108 4.34 3.02 16.82
CA PRO A 108 5.42 2.35 16.10
C PRO A 108 5.42 0.85 16.34
N ARG A 109 5.67 0.06 15.30
CA ARG A 109 5.70 -1.41 15.42
C ARG A 109 6.85 -1.86 16.32
N ARG A 110 6.62 -2.89 17.13
CA ARG A 110 7.66 -3.58 17.88
C ARG A 110 7.98 -4.88 17.17
N THR A 111 9.24 -5.07 16.78
CA THR A 111 9.71 -6.32 16.16
C THR A 111 10.99 -6.74 16.86
N HIS A 112 11.02 -7.98 17.38
CA HIS A 112 12.19 -8.53 18.11
C HIS A 112 12.74 -7.59 19.20
N GLN A 113 11.86 -7.05 20.06
CA GLN A 113 12.19 -6.12 21.15
C GLN A 113 12.78 -4.75 20.73
N MET A 114 12.96 -4.48 19.44
CA MET A 114 13.29 -3.15 18.94
C MET A 114 12.02 -2.42 18.47
N ALA A 115 11.82 -1.22 19.01
CA ALA A 115 10.75 -0.34 18.57
C ALA A 115 11.16 0.35 17.26
N GLU A 116 10.26 0.36 16.29
CA GLU A 116 10.35 1.25 15.13
C GLU A 116 10.55 2.70 15.60
N PRO A 117 11.55 3.44 15.07
CA PRO A 117 11.72 4.84 15.41
C PRO A 117 10.45 5.64 15.07
N ARG A 118 10.06 6.57 15.95
CA ARG A 118 8.88 7.42 15.73
C ARG A 118 8.90 8.14 14.37
N GLN A 119 10.09 8.56 13.94
CA GLN A 119 10.26 9.21 12.64
C GLN A 119 10.00 8.26 11.46
N GLU A 120 10.42 6.99 11.55
CA GLU A 120 10.11 5.99 10.52
C GLU A 120 8.61 5.70 10.47
N ARG A 121 7.96 5.61 11.64
CA ARG A 121 6.51 5.46 11.73
C ARG A 121 5.76 6.62 11.08
N LEU A 122 6.21 7.86 11.32
CA LEU A 122 5.62 9.06 10.73
C LEU A 122 5.82 9.10 9.20
N VAL A 123 6.98 8.68 8.70
CA VAL A 123 7.24 8.58 7.25
C VAL A 123 6.28 7.57 6.61
N ARG A 124 6.15 6.37 7.19
CA ARG A 124 5.22 5.35 6.70
C ARG A 124 3.77 5.83 6.74
N TRP A 125 3.38 6.51 7.81
CA TRP A 125 2.05 7.13 7.89
C TRP A 125 1.79 8.10 6.74
N ARG A 126 2.76 8.97 6.43
CA ARG A 126 2.63 9.91 5.30
C ARG A 126 2.55 9.18 3.96
N PHE A 127 3.25 8.05 3.81
CA PHE A 127 3.11 7.20 2.63
C PHE A 127 1.73 6.53 2.54
N ASP A 128 1.20 6.02 3.65
CA ASP A 128 -0.18 5.50 3.72
C ASP A 128 -1.19 6.57 3.27
N CYS A 129 -1.03 7.84 3.71
CA CYS A 129 -1.87 8.95 3.25
C CYS A 129 -1.77 9.20 1.73
N MET A 130 -0.57 9.14 1.16
CA MET A 130 -0.37 9.33 -0.29
C MET A 130 -0.94 8.15 -1.11
N ILE A 131 -0.82 6.93 -0.60
CA ILE A 131 -1.39 5.73 -1.22
C ILE A 131 -2.92 5.77 -1.17
N ALA A 132 -3.50 6.16 -0.03
CA ALA A 132 -4.95 6.36 0.11
C ALA A 132 -5.46 7.46 -0.84
N ALA A 133 -4.74 8.58 -0.94
CA ALA A 133 -5.06 9.64 -1.90
C ALA A 133 -5.00 9.15 -3.35
N THR A 134 -4.00 8.32 -3.68
CA THR A 134 -3.89 7.70 -5.00
C THR A 134 -5.13 6.85 -5.30
N ALA A 135 -5.55 5.99 -4.36
CA ALA A 135 -6.72 5.13 -4.52
C ALA A 135 -8.01 5.96 -4.69
N LEU A 136 -8.17 6.98 -3.85
CA LEU A 136 -9.33 7.86 -3.85
C LEU A 136 -9.46 8.65 -5.16
N VAL A 137 -8.38 9.26 -5.63
CA VAL A 137 -8.35 10.04 -6.87
C VAL A 137 -8.52 9.14 -8.10
N ALA A 138 -7.92 7.95 -8.10
CA ALA A 138 -8.07 6.99 -9.17
C ALA A 138 -9.44 6.29 -9.18
N GLY A 139 -10.28 6.51 -8.17
CA GLY A 139 -11.57 5.83 -8.02
C GLY A 139 -11.44 4.31 -7.86
N MET A 140 -10.35 3.86 -7.20
CA MET A 140 -10.03 2.44 -7.04
C MET A 140 -10.17 2.00 -5.59
N ARG A 141 -10.63 0.77 -5.42
CA ARG A 141 -10.61 0.06 -4.13
C ARG A 141 -9.16 -0.24 -3.72
N LEU A 142 -8.84 0.04 -2.46
CA LEU A 142 -7.51 -0.15 -1.90
C LEU A 142 -7.37 -1.49 -1.19
N ILE A 143 -6.52 -2.37 -1.72
CA ILE A 143 -6.16 -3.64 -1.09
C ILE A 143 -5.02 -3.37 -0.10
N HIS A 144 -5.23 -3.66 1.18
CA HIS A 144 -4.25 -3.40 2.23
C HIS A 144 -4.23 -4.48 3.33
N ASN A 145 -3.19 -4.46 4.15
CA ASN A 145 -3.07 -5.25 5.37
C ASN A 145 -2.89 -4.36 6.63
N ASN A 146 -3.09 -3.05 6.51
CA ASN A 146 -2.98 -2.09 7.62
C ASN A 146 -4.33 -1.45 7.98
N ALA A 147 -5.23 -2.24 8.59
CA ALA A 147 -6.61 -1.80 8.82
C ALA A 147 -6.73 -0.51 9.64
N ALA A 148 -6.05 -0.42 10.79
CA ALA A 148 -6.24 0.70 11.70
C ALA A 148 -5.89 2.08 11.07
N ASP A 149 -4.84 2.13 10.26
CA ASP A 149 -4.40 3.39 9.65
C ASP A 149 -5.35 3.82 8.52
N PHE A 150 -5.68 2.91 7.59
CA PHE A 150 -6.58 3.24 6.48
C PHE A 150 -8.01 3.50 6.94
N GLU A 151 -8.47 2.84 8.00
CA GLU A 151 -9.78 3.11 8.59
C GLU A 151 -9.86 4.50 9.23
N ALA A 152 -8.77 4.96 9.85
CA ALA A 152 -8.69 6.32 10.37
C ALA A 152 -8.75 7.36 9.23
N ILE A 153 -8.09 7.08 8.10
CA ILE A 153 -8.16 7.92 6.89
C ILE A 153 -9.60 7.96 6.35
N ARG A 154 -10.22 6.80 6.12
CA ARG A 154 -11.61 6.69 5.64
C ARG A 154 -12.56 7.46 6.54
N SER A 155 -12.49 7.23 7.85
CA SER A 155 -13.30 7.92 8.84
C SER A 155 -13.09 9.44 8.84
N ALA A 156 -11.87 9.92 8.57
CA ALA A 156 -11.59 11.35 8.47
C ALA A 156 -12.20 11.98 7.21
N ILE A 157 -12.11 11.29 6.07
CA ILE A 157 -12.74 11.71 4.81
C ILE A 157 -14.26 11.79 4.97
N GLU A 158 -14.88 10.74 5.53
CA GLU A 158 -16.33 10.64 5.73
C GLU A 158 -16.88 11.73 6.68
N ARG A 159 -16.10 12.17 7.67
CA ARG A 159 -16.47 13.27 8.57
C ARG A 159 -16.24 14.66 7.99
N SER A 160 -15.58 14.79 6.84
CA SER A 160 -15.26 16.08 6.23
C SER A 160 -15.34 16.04 4.70
N PRO A 161 -16.47 15.58 4.11
CA PRO A 161 -16.62 15.40 2.66
C PRO A 161 -16.45 16.70 1.87
N GLN A 162 -16.74 17.86 2.47
CA GLN A 162 -16.55 19.18 1.86
C GLN A 162 -15.09 19.50 1.52
N ARG A 163 -14.12 18.81 2.14
CA ARG A 163 -12.69 18.93 1.83
C ARG A 163 -12.26 18.07 0.63
N PHE A 164 -13.13 17.16 0.17
CA PHE A 164 -12.88 16.21 -0.90
C PHE A 164 -13.96 16.30 -2.00
N PRO A 165 -14.21 17.48 -2.58
CA PRO A 165 -15.31 17.68 -3.51
C PRO A 165 -15.18 16.79 -4.74
N GLY A 166 -16.25 16.08 -5.07
CA GLY A 166 -16.30 15.20 -6.25
C GLY A 166 -15.63 13.83 -6.07
N LEU A 167 -15.05 13.54 -4.91
CA LEU A 167 -14.48 12.23 -4.60
C LEU A 167 -15.51 11.34 -3.88
N GLY A 168 -15.51 10.06 -4.21
CA GLY A 168 -16.34 9.04 -3.55
C GLY A 168 -15.78 8.62 -2.19
N PRO A 169 -16.32 7.54 -1.58
CA PRO A 169 -15.73 6.98 -0.37
C PRO A 169 -14.37 6.33 -0.67
N LEU A 170 -13.47 6.34 0.31
CA LEU A 170 -12.27 5.50 0.26
C LEU A 170 -12.68 4.05 0.53
N GLU A 171 -12.78 3.25 -0.52
CA GLU A 171 -13.17 1.86 -0.40
C GLU A 171 -11.96 0.97 -0.05
N LEU A 172 -12.07 0.24 1.05
CA LEU A 172 -10.99 -0.55 1.63
C LEU A 172 -11.27 -2.04 1.51
N VAL A 173 -10.25 -2.81 1.12
CA VAL A 173 -10.30 -4.27 1.05
C VAL A 173 -9.10 -4.83 1.80
N ARG A 174 -9.37 -5.63 2.83
CA ARG A 174 -8.32 -6.35 3.54
C ARG A 174 -7.83 -7.53 2.71
N VAL A 175 -6.54 -7.82 2.74
CA VAL A 175 -5.97 -9.03 2.10
C VAL A 175 -6.66 -10.31 2.58
N GLU A 176 -7.11 -10.36 3.84
CA GLU A 176 -7.88 -11.50 4.36
C GLU A 176 -9.24 -11.72 3.67
N ALA A 177 -9.82 -10.68 3.07
CA ALA A 177 -11.11 -10.80 2.37
C ALA A 177 -11.00 -11.42 0.97
N LEU A 178 -9.77 -11.66 0.50
CA LEU A 178 -9.48 -12.30 -0.78
C LEU A 178 -9.66 -13.82 -0.73
N ALA A 179 -9.61 -14.41 0.48
CA ALA A 179 -9.97 -15.79 0.74
C ALA A 179 -11.47 -15.97 1.00
#